data_AF-A0A9E0GM72-F1
#
_entry.id   AF-A0A9E0GM72-F1
#
_cell.length_a   1.000
_cell.length_b   1.000
_cell.length_c   1.000
_cell.angle_alpha   90.00
_cell.angle_beta   90.00
_cell.angle_gamma   90.00
#
_symmetry.space_group_name_H-M   'P 1'
#
loop_
_entity.id
_entity.type
_entity.pdbx_description
1 polymer ?
#
loop_
_entity_poly.entity_id
_entity_poly.type
_entity_poly.pdbx_seq_one_letter_code
_entity_poly.pdbx_strand_id
1 'polypeptide(L)' 'MSIKFGTDGWRAVISDEFTFANVRLVSQAIAEKTLADQKEKQQYPN' A
#
# COMPACT_ATOMS: atom_id res chain seq x y z
N MET A 1 -12.03 6.21 9.16
CA MET A 1 -11.02 5.69 8.20
C MET A 1 -9.71 5.47 8.96
N SER A 2 -9.47 4.25 9.43
CA SER A 2 -8.23 3.89 10.11
C SER A 2 -7.48 2.89 9.23
N ILE A 3 -6.38 3.32 8.60
CA ILE A 3 -5.43 2.44 7.92
C ILE A 3 -4.12 2.58 8.69
N LYS A 4 -3.72 1.50 9.38
CA LYS A 4 -2.50 1.48 10.19
C LYS A 4 -1.72 0.20 9.93
N PHE A 5 -0.51 0.35 9.42
CA PHE A 5 0.39 -0.78 9.19
C PHE A 5 1.08 -1.18 10.51
N GLY A 6 1.10 -2.47 10.81
CA GLY A 6 1.92 -3.09 11.84
C GLY A 6 3.10 -3.86 11.22
N THR A 7 3.75 -4.70 12.02
CA THR A 7 4.93 -5.49 11.59
C THR A 7 4.66 -6.32 10.34
N ASP A 8 3.48 -6.97 10.26
CA ASP A 8 3.09 -7.83 9.14
C ASP A 8 2.11 -7.15 8.17
N GLY A 9 2.12 -5.82 8.13
CA GLY A 9 1.23 -5.05 7.27
C GLY A 9 -0.06 -4.59 7.95
N TRP A 10 -1.07 -4.27 7.14
CA TRP A 10 -2.35 -3.74 7.63
C TRP A 10 -3.34 -4.86 7.94
N ARG A 11 -3.82 -4.91 9.18
CA ARG A 11 -4.87 -5.82 9.66
C ARG A 11 -6.03 -4.97 10.20
N ALA A 12 -7.26 -5.36 9.90
CA ALA A 12 -8.45 -4.59 10.21
C ALA A 12 -9.70 -5.49 10.34
N VAL A 13 -10.73 -5.00 11.03
CA VAL A 13 -12.02 -5.71 11.17
C VAL A 13 -12.79 -5.67 9.85
N ILE A 14 -13.30 -6.82 9.39
CA ILE A 14 -14.06 -6.95 8.14
C ILE A 14 -15.35 -6.13 8.21
N SER A 15 -15.67 -5.44 7.12
CA SER A 15 -16.86 -4.57 6.95
C SER A 15 -16.88 -3.29 7.80
N ASP A 16 -15.99 -3.12 8.78
CA ASP A 16 -15.81 -1.87 9.51
C ASP A 16 -14.64 -1.06 8.93
N GLU A 17 -13.43 -1.62 9.04
CA GLU A 17 -12.20 -0.97 8.60
C GLU A 17 -11.61 -1.66 7.36
N PHE A 18 -11.73 -2.98 7.26
CA PHE A 18 -11.37 -3.73 6.06
C PHE A 18 -12.55 -3.70 5.07
N THR A 19 -12.71 -2.55 4.44
CA THR A 19 -13.77 -2.28 3.44
C THR A 19 -13.17 -2.19 2.05
N PHE A 20 -13.99 -2.38 1.01
CA PHE A 20 -13.54 -2.22 -0.39
C PHE A 20 -12.94 -0.85 -0.67
N ALA A 21 -13.46 0.20 -0.02
CA ALA A 21 -12.93 1.55 -0.14
C ALA A 21 -11.48 1.64 0.38
N ASN A 22 -11.21 1.13 1.58
CA ASN A 22 -9.88 1.16 2.17
C ASN A 22 -8.91 0.21 1.45
N VAL A 23 -9.37 -0.96 1.00
CA VAL A 23 -8.56 -1.86 0.18
C VAL A 23 -8.14 -1.17 -1.12
N ARG A 24 -9.05 -0.47 -1.81
CA ARG A 24 -8.71 0.28 -3.02
C ARG A 24 -7.62 1.33 -2.77
N LEU A 25 -7.71 2.06 -1.67
CA LEU A 25 -6.70 3.06 -1.29
C LEU A 25 -5.32 2.41 -1.05
N VAL A 26 -5.27 1.33 -0.28
CA VAL A 26 -4.03 0.61 0.02
C VAL A 26 -3.41 0.01 -1.25
N SER A 27 -4.22 -0.64 -2.09
CA SER A 27 -3.75 -1.22 -3.35
C SER A 27 -3.16 -0.17 -4.28
N GLN A 28 -3.81 0.99 -4.42
CA GLN A 28 -3.30 2.09 -5.24
C GLN A 28 -1.95 2.59 -4.71
N ALA A 29 -1.84 2.85 -3.40
CA ALA A 29 -0.61 3.35 -2.80
C ALA A 29 0.57 2.37 -2.96
N ILE A 30 0.34 1.06 -2.80
CA ILE A 30 1.37 0.03 -2.99
C ILE A 30 1.83 -0.03 -4.44
N ALA A 31 0.89 0.06 -5.40
CA ALA A 31 1.23 0.07 -6.82
C ALA A 31 2.09 1.29 -7.18
N GLU A 32 1.71 2.48 -6.70
CA GLU A 32 2.48 3.71 -6.89
C GLU A 32 3.88 3.62 -6.30
N LYS A 33 4.00 3.14 -5.05
CA LYS A 33 5.29 2.94 -4.39
C LYS A 33 6.17 1.95 -5.17
N THR A 34 5.60 0.84 -5.62
CA THR A 34 6.31 -0.16 -6.42
C THR A 34 6.85 0.43 -7.72
N LEU A 35 6.05 1.24 -8.42
CA LEU A 35 6.48 1.91 -9.64
C LEU A 35 7.57 2.96 -9.37
N ALA A 36 7.48 3.70 -8.27
CA ALA A 36 8.50 4.65 -7.86
C ALA A 36 9.85 3.94 -7.61
N ASP A 37 9.85 2.82 -6.90
CA ASP A 37 11.04 2.03 -6.62
C ASP A 37 11.70 1.48 -7.91
N GLN A 38 10.89 1.12 -8.91
CA GLN A 38 11.40 0.71 -10.22
C GLN A 38 12.07 1.87 -10.97
N LYS A 39 11.48 3.07 -10.92
CA LYS A 39 12.05 4.27 -11.54
C LYS A 39 13.38 4.66 -10.90
N GLU A 40 13.47 4.62 -9.56
CA GLU A 40 14.71 4.91 -8.84
C GLU A 40 15.84 3.96 -9.26
N LYS A 41 15.57 2.65 -9.36
CA LYS A 41 16.54 1.65 -9.84
C LYS A 41 16.97 1.85 -11.29
N GLN A 42 16.06 2.30 -12.15
CA GLN A 42 16.37 2.60 -13.55
C GLN A 42 17.19 3.88 -13.70
N GLN A 43 17.01 4.85 -12.79
CA GLN A 43 17.72 6.12 -12.83
C GLN A 43 19.17 6.02 -12.31
N TYR A 44 19.45 5.10 -11.40
CA TYR A 44 20.80 4.81 -10.90
C TYR A 44 21.18 3.34 -11.15
N PRO A 45 21.43 2.96 -12.41
CA PRO A 45 21.98 1.64 -12.70
C PRO A 45 23.42 1.59 -12.18
N ASN A 46 23.74 0.56 -11.40
CA ASN A 46 25.11 0.27 -10.92
C ASN A 46 26.10 0.19 -12.08
#